data_AF-A0A6A6VSQ9-F1
#
_entry.id   AF-A0A6A6VSQ9-F1
#
_cell.length_a   1.000
_cell.length_b   1.000
_cell.length_c   1.000
_cell.angle_alpha   90.00
_cell.angle_beta   90.00
_cell.angle_gamma   90.00
#
_symmetry.space_group_name_H-M   'P 1'
#
loop_
_entity.id
_entity.type
_entity.pdbx_description
1 polymer ?
#
loop_
_entity_poly.entity_id
_entity_poly.type
_entity_poly.pdbx_seq_one_letter_code
_entity_poly.pdbx_strand_id
1 'polypeptide(L)'
;MTLPGAYTDHGSYDVRLTIEDQLTSAADNPSKDVLQRGNSRGTSWDTFTKELNAAATTVPASGPVSSEPCENFVDLTLDDAETESLSDWDIEDSASGPDEDETAAHVHMTSTPRPAWLKTGTKKRSIAKSKKTSPLTENARSLAALQRLERSPLHTWTSGQRKLLCILNRWYERSPHAFTAIFNNITGLELSQRKVTAQFEQHLQLYGRLAFAEYDEVFFKVPFNDPQNVFQDMRNVIEHAAADSNISLNRRQSELRSPQGNAARAKSLITRGRYNPLVRLNSARSSQSSTQPTPPSSGRSIRVQSEEEHIVDVGDSPHCPSTPLTPSTPSSNSHDSLPQTPFPMRQSRQFLAVPSVKAPRRPEAATPALAFRVWSESGSRAKFNPEKGFISEFFAMREAGVIPPRSLDDELIETHALNHLSKISRSRSAYISVSTSLIQVLNHEKARMEDGAEDVYLCLIDLSHANLGQKDKVLYARDVVRSLKSKGEMHWARHQALQEYITRSARPSDRDDIWQKQWGNIPRSSIMSIVALKDLGCAAGDFLSLDMFCPEEGQSPIRTAELAKILATKGLTFSCATCQTMGELAALVGLSQATARVKHIQDFIIVVVDGWSIKGAVSDPAARQFAIGE
;
A
#
# COMPACT_ATOMS: atom_id res chain seq x y z
N MET A 1 -48.67 -52.43 40.54
CA MET A 1 -47.57 -52.25 39.57
C MET A 1 -48.19 -51.82 38.26
N THR A 2 -48.43 -50.51 38.19
CA THR A 2 -49.14 -49.76 37.15
C THR A 2 -49.06 -48.30 37.59
N LEU A 3 -49.16 -47.36 36.63
CA LEU A 3 -49.21 -45.89 36.69
C LEU A 3 -47.96 -45.19 36.09
N PRO A 4 -48.07 -43.93 35.61
CA PRO A 4 -49.08 -43.41 34.66
C PRO A 4 -48.50 -42.41 33.63
N GLY A 5 -49.30 -42.07 32.61
CA GLY A 5 -49.05 -40.95 31.70
C GLY A 5 -49.52 -39.59 32.25
N ALA A 6 -49.01 -38.50 31.66
CA ALA A 6 -49.52 -37.15 31.82
C ALA A 6 -49.28 -36.30 30.55
N TYR A 7 -50.34 -35.59 30.17
CA TYR A 7 -50.49 -34.47 29.22
C TYR A 7 -49.52 -33.29 29.56
N THR A 8 -49.16 -32.34 28.66
CA THR A 8 -49.96 -31.24 28.05
C THR A 8 -49.10 -30.57 26.94
N ASP A 9 -49.53 -30.36 25.70
CA ASP A 9 -50.32 -29.24 25.12
C ASP A 9 -49.91 -27.81 25.55
N HIS A 10 -49.36 -27.02 24.60
CA HIS A 10 -49.25 -25.55 24.67
C HIS A 10 -49.15 -24.92 23.27
N GLY A 11 -50.28 -24.38 22.80
CA GLY A 11 -50.52 -22.92 22.74
C GLY A 11 -49.68 -22.08 21.77
N SER A 12 -50.23 -21.86 20.58
CA SER A 12 -49.92 -20.77 19.65
C SER A 12 -50.33 -19.40 20.23
N TYR A 13 -49.42 -18.43 20.25
CA TYR A 13 -49.75 -17.02 20.48
C TYR A 13 -49.41 -16.19 19.25
N ASP A 14 -50.46 -15.64 18.65
CA ASP A 14 -50.47 -14.60 17.63
C ASP A 14 -50.63 -13.26 18.35
N VAL A 15 -49.66 -12.35 18.20
CA VAL A 15 -49.73 -10.99 18.76
C VAL A 15 -49.53 -9.98 17.63
N ARG A 16 -50.66 -9.49 17.11
CA ARG A 16 -50.77 -8.21 16.42
C ARG A 16 -50.80 -7.09 17.46
N LEU A 17 -49.92 -6.11 17.34
CA LEU A 17 -50.07 -4.81 17.99
C LEU A 17 -49.88 -3.69 16.95
N THR A 18 -51.01 -3.06 16.63
CA THR A 18 -51.17 -1.72 16.06
C THR A 18 -50.96 -0.67 17.14
N ILE A 19 -50.17 0.39 16.87
CA ILE A 19 -50.35 1.72 17.45
C ILE A 19 -49.99 2.78 16.39
N GLU A 20 -50.97 3.64 16.09
CA GLU A 20 -50.87 4.90 15.35
C GLU A 20 -50.52 6.08 16.28
N ASP A 21 -49.94 7.11 15.66
CA ASP A 21 -50.01 8.55 15.95
C ASP A 21 -49.58 9.12 17.31
N GLN A 22 -48.51 9.96 17.26
CA GLN A 22 -48.59 11.39 17.61
C GLN A 22 -47.61 12.24 16.77
N LEU A 23 -48.14 13.32 16.21
CA LEU A 23 -47.49 14.37 15.41
C LEU A 23 -47.24 15.64 16.26
N THR A 24 -46.43 16.54 15.68
CA THR A 24 -46.16 17.98 15.99
C THR A 24 -44.95 18.23 16.92
N SER A 25 -44.02 19.18 16.69
CA SER A 25 -44.04 20.42 15.87
C SER A 25 -42.62 20.99 15.56
N ALA A 26 -42.53 21.78 14.47
CA ALA A 26 -41.75 23.01 14.22
C ALA A 26 -40.19 23.01 14.28
N ALA A 27 -39.50 23.23 13.15
CA ALA A 27 -38.93 24.51 12.63
C ALA A 27 -37.43 24.63 13.00
N ASP A 28 -36.43 25.07 12.22
CA ASP A 28 -36.31 25.90 11.02
C ASP A 28 -35.03 25.52 10.24
N ASN A 29 -35.05 25.76 8.93
CA ASN A 29 -33.92 25.62 8.00
C ASN A 29 -33.65 27.00 7.36
N PRO A 30 -32.39 27.40 7.14
CA PRO A 30 -32.14 28.17 5.94
C PRO A 30 -30.91 27.71 5.14
N SER A 31 -31.14 27.63 3.83
CA SER A 31 -30.23 28.00 2.74
C SER A 31 -28.97 27.15 2.50
N LYS A 32 -29.08 26.23 1.54
CA LYS A 32 -27.97 25.74 0.71
C LYS A 32 -28.42 25.69 -0.75
N ASP A 33 -28.55 26.87 -1.35
CA ASP A 33 -28.53 27.01 -2.80
C ASP A 33 -27.60 28.17 -3.13
N VAL A 34 -26.43 27.84 -3.68
CA VAL A 34 -25.52 28.65 -4.53
C VAL A 34 -24.13 27.99 -4.44
N LEU A 35 -23.71 27.37 -5.55
CA LEU A 35 -22.33 27.08 -6.01
C LEU A 35 -22.17 25.66 -6.58
N GLN A 36 -22.72 25.41 -7.77
CA GLN A 36 -22.11 24.48 -8.73
C GLN A 36 -22.38 24.93 -10.18
N ARG A 37 -21.70 25.98 -10.64
CA ARG A 37 -21.36 26.15 -12.06
C ARG A 37 -20.01 26.85 -12.18
N GLY A 38 -18.97 26.11 -12.52
CA GLY A 38 -17.63 26.62 -12.79
C GLY A 38 -16.88 25.69 -13.73
N ASN A 39 -17.12 25.86 -15.02
CA ASN A 39 -16.44 25.13 -16.09
C ASN A 39 -15.06 25.78 -16.30
N SER A 40 -13.98 24.99 -16.25
CA SER A 40 -12.60 25.46 -16.27
C SER A 40 -12.15 25.93 -17.67
N ARG A 41 -12.16 27.25 -17.88
CA ARG A 41 -11.29 27.91 -18.88
C ARG A 41 -10.08 28.46 -18.13
N GLY A 42 -8.88 28.21 -18.66
CA GLY A 42 -7.63 28.64 -18.04
C GLY A 42 -7.58 30.16 -17.89
N THR A 43 -7.55 30.63 -16.65
CA THR A 43 -7.28 32.01 -16.30
C THR A 43 -5.78 32.29 -16.43
N SER A 44 -5.44 33.44 -17.03
CA SER A 44 -4.06 33.94 -17.09
C SER A 44 -3.58 34.33 -15.69
N TRP A 45 -2.28 34.24 -15.44
CA TRP A 45 -1.68 34.61 -14.15
C TRP A 45 -1.93 36.08 -13.79
N ASP A 46 -1.94 36.97 -14.78
CA ASP A 46 -2.28 38.39 -14.60
C ASP A 46 -3.70 38.59 -14.08
N THR A 47 -4.60 37.63 -14.32
CA THR A 47 -5.96 37.63 -13.78
C THR A 47 -5.97 37.19 -12.32
N PHE A 48 -5.17 36.17 -11.98
CA PHE A 48 -5.08 35.64 -10.63
C PHE A 48 -4.41 36.63 -9.64
N THR A 49 -3.36 37.34 -10.04
CA THR A 49 -2.74 38.38 -9.21
C THR A 49 -3.64 39.61 -9.05
N LYS A 50 -4.40 39.98 -10.08
CA LYS A 50 -5.40 41.05 -9.99
C LYS A 50 -6.56 40.71 -9.05
N GLU A 51 -7.03 39.46 -9.06
CA GLU A 51 -8.09 39.00 -8.15
C GLU A 51 -7.62 38.93 -6.69
N LEU A 52 -6.37 38.52 -6.44
CA LEU A 52 -5.77 38.51 -5.10
C LEU A 52 -5.53 39.91 -4.53
N ASN A 53 -5.00 40.84 -5.33
CA ASN A 53 -4.78 42.22 -4.89
C ASN A 53 -6.12 42.96 -4.62
N ALA A 54 -7.20 42.60 -5.32
CA ALA A 54 -8.52 43.16 -5.05
C ALA A 54 -9.11 42.67 -3.72
N ALA A 55 -8.85 41.43 -3.32
CA ALA A 55 -9.34 40.87 -2.05
C ALA A 55 -8.62 41.41 -0.81
N ALA A 56 -7.33 41.75 -0.94
CA ALA A 56 -6.50 42.25 0.17
C ALA A 56 -6.83 43.70 0.62
N THR A 57 -7.69 44.43 -0.09
CA THR A 57 -8.00 45.84 0.22
C THR A 57 -9.23 45.99 1.15
N THR A 58 -9.76 44.90 1.70
CA THR A 58 -10.96 44.93 2.54
C THR A 58 -10.78 44.10 3.82
N VAL A 59 -10.31 44.75 4.89
CA VAL A 59 -10.43 44.24 6.27
C VAL A 59 -10.80 45.39 7.21
N PRO A 60 -11.84 45.24 8.07
CA PRO A 60 -12.24 46.24 9.05
C PRO A 60 -11.37 46.16 10.32
N ALA A 61 -11.15 47.32 10.94
CA ALA A 61 -10.32 47.47 12.14
C ALA A 61 -10.92 46.77 13.37
N SER A 62 -10.11 45.97 14.07
CA SER A 62 -10.40 45.44 15.41
C SER A 62 -9.31 45.83 16.41
N GLY A 63 -9.73 46.32 17.58
CA GLY A 63 -8.89 46.92 18.63
C GLY A 63 -8.09 45.95 19.50
N PRO A 64 -7.36 46.48 20.51
CA PRO A 64 -6.24 45.78 21.16
C PRO A 64 -6.67 44.94 22.37
N VAL A 65 -6.01 43.80 22.56
CA VAL A 65 -6.11 42.95 23.77
C VAL A 65 -4.77 42.91 24.48
N SER A 66 -4.85 43.12 25.80
CA SER A 66 -3.79 43.22 26.80
C SER A 66 -3.07 41.88 27.07
N SER A 67 -1.77 41.96 27.32
CA SER A 67 -0.86 40.87 27.67
C SER A 67 -0.60 40.80 29.18
N GLU A 68 -0.61 39.61 29.76
CA GLU A 68 0.04 39.30 31.05
C GLU A 68 0.98 38.09 30.89
N PRO A 69 2.14 38.04 31.60
CA PRO A 69 3.09 36.94 31.52
C PRO A 69 2.93 35.93 32.67
N CYS A 70 3.11 34.64 32.38
CA CYS A 70 3.23 33.58 33.38
C CYS A 70 4.70 33.31 33.72
N GLU A 71 4.97 33.22 35.03
CA GLU A 71 6.26 32.99 35.66
C GLU A 71 6.68 31.51 35.74
N ASN A 72 8.00 31.31 35.71
CA ASN A 72 8.84 30.37 36.46
C ASN A 72 8.58 28.86 36.39
N PHE A 73 9.51 28.15 35.74
CA PHE A 73 9.71 26.70 35.84
C PHE A 73 11.02 26.41 36.59
N VAL A 74 10.96 25.47 37.53
CA VAL A 74 11.99 25.12 38.51
C VAL A 74 13.03 24.16 37.91
N ASP A 75 14.27 24.42 38.31
CA ASP A 75 15.52 23.70 38.06
C ASP A 75 15.62 22.43 38.93
N LEU A 76 15.99 21.29 38.34
CA LEU A 76 16.38 20.08 39.05
C LEU A 76 17.53 19.39 38.31
N THR A 77 18.74 19.65 38.80
CA THR A 77 19.96 18.89 38.54
C THR A 77 19.98 17.61 39.37
N LEU A 78 20.34 16.48 38.75
CA LEU A 78 20.57 15.20 39.42
C LEU A 78 21.95 14.66 39.01
N ASP A 79 22.68 14.22 40.02
CA ASP A 79 24.09 13.86 40.06
C ASP A 79 24.46 12.61 39.25
N ASP A 80 25.64 12.64 38.60
CA ASP A 80 26.33 11.49 38.02
C ASP A 80 27.60 11.18 38.85
N ALA A 81 27.61 10.01 39.47
CA ALA A 81 28.77 9.29 40.04
C ALA A 81 28.35 7.80 39.99
N GLU A 82 29.14 6.77 39.66
CA GLU A 82 30.57 6.52 39.70
C GLU A 82 30.89 5.48 38.61
N THR A 83 32.07 5.56 38.01
CA THR A 83 32.67 4.47 37.22
C THR A 83 33.81 3.85 38.03
N GLU A 84 33.63 2.62 38.49
CA GLU A 84 34.74 1.81 39.02
C GLU A 84 35.16 0.72 38.04
N SER A 85 36.47 0.49 38.07
CA SER A 85 37.28 -0.35 37.20
C SER A 85 37.51 -1.74 37.82
N LEU A 86 38.38 -2.52 37.18
CA LEU A 86 39.01 -3.79 37.61
C LEU A 86 38.26 -5.07 37.20
N SER A 87 38.91 -6.16 36.75
CA SER A 87 40.28 -6.43 36.29
C SER A 87 40.33 -7.91 35.88
N ASP A 88 41.26 -8.22 34.96
CA ASP A 88 42.04 -9.45 34.80
C ASP A 88 41.62 -10.73 35.56
N TRP A 89 41.40 -11.79 34.78
CA TRP A 89 41.74 -13.16 35.18
C TRP A 89 42.31 -13.91 33.98
N ASP A 90 43.63 -14.02 33.97
CA ASP A 90 44.40 -15.04 33.25
C ASP A 90 44.21 -16.40 33.94
N ILE A 91 43.93 -17.44 33.15
CA ILE A 91 44.20 -18.84 33.53
C ILE A 91 44.76 -19.56 32.30
N GLU A 92 46.06 -19.82 32.34
CA GLU A 92 46.71 -20.92 31.62
C GLU A 92 46.21 -22.27 32.19
N ASP A 93 46.02 -23.31 31.37
CA ASP A 93 47.00 -24.39 31.28
C ASP A 93 46.53 -25.57 30.40
N SER A 94 47.52 -26.14 29.70
CA SER A 94 47.75 -27.57 29.46
C SER A 94 47.05 -28.37 28.33
N ALA A 95 47.94 -29.04 27.59
CA ALA A 95 47.78 -29.89 26.42
C ALA A 95 47.28 -31.32 26.70
N SER A 96 46.71 -31.98 25.68
CA SER A 96 47.14 -33.28 25.09
C SER A 96 46.03 -33.92 24.23
N GLY A 97 46.39 -34.46 23.06
CA GLY A 97 45.50 -35.20 22.11
C GLY A 97 45.19 -36.65 22.55
N PRO A 98 44.85 -37.61 21.66
CA PRO A 98 44.85 -37.59 20.19
C PRO A 98 43.56 -38.10 19.51
N ASP A 99 43.62 -38.04 18.17
CA ASP A 99 42.78 -38.59 17.10
C ASP A 99 41.90 -39.81 17.41
N GLU A 100 40.60 -39.70 17.11
CA GLU A 100 39.79 -40.81 16.61
C GLU A 100 39.01 -40.39 15.36
N ASP A 101 39.35 -41.07 14.26
CA ASP A 101 38.76 -41.00 12.93
C ASP A 101 37.42 -41.77 12.95
N GLU A 102 36.30 -41.08 13.11
CA GLU A 102 34.97 -41.69 13.01
C GLU A 102 34.26 -41.24 11.74
N THR A 103 34.24 -42.14 10.76
CA THR A 103 33.55 -42.01 9.48
C THR A 103 32.03 -41.92 9.67
N ALA A 104 31.52 -40.70 9.88
CA ALA A 104 30.09 -40.42 9.86
C ALA A 104 29.57 -40.37 8.41
N ALA A 105 28.70 -41.31 8.06
CA ALA A 105 27.93 -41.30 6.83
C ALA A 105 27.13 -39.99 6.71
N HIS A 106 27.49 -39.17 5.72
CA HIS A 106 26.74 -37.98 5.32
C HIS A 106 25.33 -38.38 4.85
N VAL A 107 24.37 -38.39 5.76
CA VAL A 107 22.95 -38.33 5.43
C VAL A 107 22.71 -36.98 4.76
N HIS A 108 22.56 -36.99 3.44
CA HIS A 108 22.12 -35.82 2.68
C HIS A 108 20.71 -35.43 3.15
N MET A 109 20.62 -34.51 4.11
CA MET A 109 19.39 -33.78 4.37
C MET A 109 18.99 -33.05 3.10
N THR A 110 18.02 -33.61 2.38
CA THR A 110 17.39 -32.97 1.23
C THR A 110 16.75 -31.68 1.71
N SER A 111 17.33 -30.53 1.37
CA SER A 111 16.80 -29.23 1.79
C SER A 111 15.34 -29.11 1.34
N THR A 112 14.40 -29.04 2.29
CA THR A 112 13.00 -28.76 2.00
C THR A 112 12.92 -27.40 1.29
N PRO A 113 12.36 -27.34 0.06
CA PRO A 113 12.35 -26.11 -0.70
C PRO A 113 11.49 -25.07 0.02
N ARG A 114 12.10 -23.93 0.40
CA ARG A 114 11.40 -22.78 0.98
C ARG A 114 10.11 -22.46 0.20
N PRO A 115 8.97 -22.23 0.89
CA PRO A 115 7.68 -21.96 0.27
C PRO A 115 7.74 -20.91 -0.85
N ALA A 116 6.95 -21.10 -1.90
CA ALA A 116 7.03 -20.31 -3.13
C ALA A 116 6.82 -18.79 -2.96
N TRP A 117 6.24 -18.36 -1.84
CA TRP A 117 5.96 -16.97 -1.51
C TRP A 117 7.15 -16.25 -0.83
N LEU A 118 8.09 -16.97 -0.20
CA LEU A 118 9.36 -16.39 0.30
C LEU A 118 10.31 -15.99 -0.84
N LYS A 119 10.10 -16.57 -2.03
CA LYS A 119 10.87 -16.28 -3.25
C LYS A 119 10.32 -15.09 -4.04
N THR A 120 9.36 -14.32 -3.53
CA THR A 120 8.79 -13.17 -4.25
C THR A 120 9.65 -11.90 -4.19
N GLY A 121 10.94 -12.05 -4.51
CA GLY A 121 11.65 -11.06 -5.32
C GLY A 121 11.44 -11.37 -6.81
N THR A 122 10.19 -11.53 -7.27
CA THR A 122 9.93 -11.94 -8.65
C THR A 122 10.15 -10.77 -9.62
N LYS A 123 11.29 -10.83 -10.33
CA LYS A 123 11.53 -10.08 -11.57
C LYS A 123 10.37 -10.36 -12.53
N LYS A 124 9.45 -9.39 -12.66
CA LYS A 124 8.38 -9.41 -13.67
C LYS A 124 9.00 -9.41 -15.05
N ARG A 125 9.06 -10.56 -15.73
CA ARG A 125 9.19 -10.62 -17.18
C ARG A 125 7.93 -10.02 -17.78
N SER A 126 8.04 -8.80 -18.31
CA SER A 126 6.97 -8.13 -19.03
C SER A 126 6.75 -8.81 -20.37
N ILE A 127 5.76 -9.70 -20.45
CA ILE A 127 5.16 -10.05 -21.74
C ILE A 127 4.30 -8.85 -22.14
N ALA A 128 4.72 -8.14 -23.17
CA ALA A 128 4.01 -7.01 -23.75
C ALA A 128 2.70 -7.49 -24.37
N LYS A 129 1.62 -7.54 -23.58
CA LYS A 129 0.27 -7.67 -24.10
C LYS A 129 -0.23 -6.27 -24.45
N SER A 130 -0.46 -6.01 -25.74
CA SER A 130 -1.13 -4.80 -26.22
C SER A 130 -2.53 -4.75 -25.59
N LYS A 131 -2.73 -3.84 -24.63
CA LYS A 131 -4.05 -3.59 -24.06
C LYS A 131 -4.88 -2.84 -25.12
N LYS A 132 -5.74 -3.56 -25.85
CA LYS A 132 -6.96 -2.94 -26.39
C LYS A 132 -7.81 -2.57 -25.18
N THR A 133 -7.95 -1.28 -24.91
CA THR A 133 -8.86 -0.76 -23.90
C THR A 133 -10.28 -0.96 -24.40
N SER A 134 -10.89 -2.09 -24.05
CA SER A 134 -12.32 -2.24 -24.20
C SER A 134 -13.02 -1.14 -23.37
N PRO A 135 -14.09 -0.53 -23.88
CA PRO A 135 -14.84 0.47 -23.14
C PRO A 135 -15.29 -0.11 -21.80
N LEU A 136 -15.14 0.67 -20.72
CA LEU A 136 -15.64 0.32 -19.39
C LEU A 136 -17.13 -0.04 -19.50
N THR A 137 -17.50 -1.18 -18.93
CA THR A 137 -18.90 -1.62 -18.80
C THR A 137 -19.70 -0.58 -18.04
N GLU A 138 -21.01 -0.49 -18.30
CA GLU A 138 -21.90 0.48 -17.67
C GLU A 138 -21.84 0.39 -16.14
N ASN A 139 -21.86 -0.82 -15.58
CA ASN A 139 -21.68 -1.05 -14.14
C ASN A 139 -20.35 -0.50 -13.59
N ALA A 140 -19.26 -0.63 -14.35
CA ALA A 140 -17.97 -0.07 -13.93
C ALA A 140 -17.97 1.47 -13.97
N ARG A 141 -18.73 2.08 -14.88
CA ARG A 141 -18.94 3.55 -14.92
C ARG A 141 -19.81 4.01 -13.75
N SER A 142 -20.89 3.29 -13.46
CA SER A 142 -21.79 3.58 -12.33
C SER A 142 -21.06 3.45 -10.99
N LEU A 143 -20.26 2.40 -10.79
CA LEU A 143 -19.42 2.26 -9.59
C LEU A 143 -18.36 3.37 -9.49
N ALA A 144 -17.72 3.74 -10.59
CA ALA A 144 -16.78 4.87 -10.59
C ALA A 144 -17.48 6.20 -10.30
N ALA A 145 -18.74 6.37 -10.71
CA ALA A 145 -19.55 7.53 -10.39
C ALA A 145 -19.95 7.57 -8.90
N LEU A 146 -20.38 6.44 -8.33
CA LEU A 146 -20.69 6.33 -6.89
C LEU A 146 -19.45 6.56 -6.02
N GLN A 147 -18.29 6.00 -6.39
CA GLN A 147 -17.03 6.26 -5.69
C GLN A 147 -16.58 7.72 -5.72
N ARG A 148 -17.03 8.50 -6.72
CA ARG A 148 -16.80 9.95 -6.78
C ARG A 148 -17.76 10.74 -5.89
N LEU A 149 -18.91 10.18 -5.52
CA LEU A 149 -19.85 10.79 -4.58
C LEU A 149 -19.40 10.55 -3.13
N GLU A 150 -18.88 9.35 -2.83
CA GLU A 150 -18.41 9.00 -1.47
C GLU A 150 -17.09 9.66 -1.08
N ARG A 151 -16.30 10.14 -2.04
CA ARG A 151 -14.97 10.73 -1.79
C ARG A 151 -14.95 12.16 -2.26
N SER A 152 -14.40 13.06 -1.43
CA SER A 152 -14.10 14.42 -1.85
C SER A 152 -13.35 14.39 -3.18
N PRO A 153 -13.73 15.25 -4.15
CA PRO A 153 -13.14 15.23 -5.48
C PRO A 153 -11.62 15.32 -5.40
N LEU A 154 -10.94 14.57 -6.26
CA LEU A 154 -9.49 14.64 -6.35
C LEU A 154 -9.08 16.07 -6.71
N HIS A 155 -8.27 16.67 -5.84
CA HIS A 155 -7.77 18.02 -6.07
C HIS A 155 -6.97 18.06 -7.39
N THR A 156 -7.39 18.96 -8.29
CA THR A 156 -6.75 19.15 -9.59
C THR A 156 -5.79 20.32 -9.52
N TRP A 157 -4.49 20.03 -9.55
CA TRP A 157 -3.45 21.04 -9.42
C TRP A 157 -3.40 21.98 -10.63
N THR A 158 -3.54 23.28 -10.38
CA THR A 158 -3.39 24.34 -11.39
C THR A 158 -1.93 24.65 -11.66
N SER A 159 -1.67 25.42 -12.74
CA SER A 159 -0.33 25.91 -13.05
C SER A 159 0.20 26.86 -11.96
N GLY A 160 -0.63 27.83 -11.53
CA GLY A 160 -0.28 28.75 -10.46
C GLY A 160 0.07 28.05 -9.15
N GLN A 161 -0.69 27.03 -8.75
CA GLN A 161 -0.39 26.22 -7.56
C GLN A 161 0.95 25.48 -7.67
N ARG A 162 1.23 24.86 -8.83
CA ARG A 162 2.53 24.19 -9.06
C ARG A 162 3.69 25.18 -9.02
N LYS A 163 3.52 26.37 -9.60
CA LYS A 163 4.51 27.46 -9.61
C LYS A 163 4.77 27.96 -8.18
N LEU A 164 3.73 28.21 -7.40
CA LEU A 164 3.84 28.60 -5.98
C LEU A 164 4.66 27.58 -5.18
N LEU A 165 4.38 26.28 -5.34
CA LEU A 165 5.17 25.22 -4.68
C LEU A 165 6.64 25.21 -5.10
N CYS A 166 6.94 25.50 -6.38
CA CYS A 166 8.32 25.60 -6.85
C CYS A 166 9.04 26.79 -6.21
N ILE A 167 8.38 27.95 -6.08
CA ILE A 167 8.97 29.16 -5.48
C ILE A 167 9.25 28.94 -4.00
N LEU A 168 8.27 28.40 -3.24
CA LEU A 168 8.43 28.04 -1.83
C LEU A 168 9.67 27.16 -1.61
N ASN A 169 9.82 26.09 -2.40
CA ASN A 169 10.92 25.13 -2.21
C ASN A 169 12.28 25.61 -2.73
N ARG A 170 12.32 26.61 -3.61
CA ARG A 170 13.57 27.16 -4.16
C ARG A 170 14.17 28.21 -3.22
N TRP A 171 13.41 29.24 -2.83
CA TRP A 171 13.92 30.42 -2.13
C TRP A 171 13.86 30.37 -0.61
N TYR A 172 13.11 29.44 0.00
CA TYR A 172 12.95 29.39 1.46
C TYR A 172 13.48 28.09 2.06
N GLU A 173 13.94 28.16 3.31
CA GLU A 173 14.37 26.98 4.07
C GLU A 173 13.26 25.93 4.15
N ARG A 174 13.65 24.66 4.05
CA ARG A 174 12.68 23.57 3.88
C ARG A 174 11.92 23.34 5.18
N SER A 175 10.65 23.72 5.20
CA SER A 175 9.71 23.41 6.28
C SER A 175 8.38 22.92 5.70
N PRO A 176 8.15 21.59 5.63
CA PRO A 176 6.93 21.04 5.02
C PRO A 176 5.64 21.50 5.69
N HIS A 177 5.66 21.69 7.01
CA HIS A 177 4.51 22.20 7.76
C HIS A 177 4.22 23.67 7.39
N ALA A 178 5.24 24.55 7.47
CA ALA A 178 5.11 25.95 7.10
C ALA A 178 4.65 26.15 5.65
N PHE A 179 5.26 25.42 4.70
CA PHE A 179 4.89 25.49 3.28
C PHE A 179 3.44 25.09 3.04
N THR A 180 2.94 24.10 3.78
CA THR A 180 1.54 23.67 3.67
C THR A 180 0.60 24.74 4.20
N ALA A 181 0.89 25.30 5.37
CA ALA A 181 0.09 26.38 5.97
C ALA A 181 0.05 27.62 5.06
N ILE A 182 1.20 28.08 4.58
CA ILE A 182 1.31 29.22 3.66
C ILE A 182 0.59 28.94 2.33
N PHE A 183 0.78 27.74 1.75
CA PHE A 183 0.10 27.35 0.52
C PHE A 183 -1.43 27.36 0.68
N ASN A 184 -1.93 26.79 1.77
CA ASN A 184 -3.36 26.74 2.08
C ASN A 184 -3.94 28.14 2.31
N ASN A 185 -3.21 29.00 3.03
CA ASN A 185 -3.57 30.41 3.26
C ASN A 185 -3.71 31.16 1.91
N ILE A 186 -2.69 31.10 1.04
CA ILE A 186 -2.71 31.81 -0.26
C ILE A 186 -3.79 31.27 -1.21
N THR A 187 -4.04 29.96 -1.19
CA THR A 187 -4.93 29.31 -2.17
C THR A 187 -6.36 29.13 -1.69
N GLY A 188 -6.65 29.38 -0.40
CA GLY A 188 -7.93 29.08 0.23
C GLY A 188 -8.27 27.59 0.24
N LEU A 189 -7.25 26.72 0.15
CA LEU A 189 -7.43 25.27 0.15
C LEU A 189 -7.10 24.70 1.53
N GLU A 190 -7.67 23.57 1.87
CA GLU A 190 -7.37 22.84 3.11
C GLU A 190 -6.69 21.50 2.79
N LEU A 191 -5.57 21.56 2.07
CA LEU A 191 -4.83 20.35 1.72
C LEU A 191 -3.97 19.88 2.89
N SER A 192 -3.96 18.57 3.15
CA SER A 192 -3.05 18.01 4.14
C SER A 192 -1.59 18.15 3.71
N GLN A 193 -0.69 18.27 4.69
CA GLN A 193 0.76 18.39 4.47
C GLN A 193 1.27 17.30 3.52
N ARG A 194 0.86 16.05 3.75
CA ARG A 194 1.25 14.91 2.90
C ARG A 194 0.90 15.13 1.42
N LYS A 195 -0.25 15.73 1.09
CA LYS A 195 -0.65 15.99 -0.30
C LYS A 195 0.23 17.05 -0.95
N VAL A 196 0.48 18.15 -0.23
CA VAL A 196 1.33 19.27 -0.70
C VAL A 196 2.77 18.81 -0.89
N THR A 197 3.33 18.15 0.11
CA THR A 197 4.70 17.58 0.06
C THR A 197 4.85 16.56 -1.07
N ALA A 198 3.90 15.63 -1.22
CA ALA A 198 3.95 14.63 -2.28
C ALA A 198 3.86 15.27 -3.68
N GLN A 199 3.08 16.34 -3.84
CA GLN A 199 2.99 17.04 -5.11
C GLN A 199 4.34 17.66 -5.51
N PHE A 200 5.07 18.28 -4.58
CA PHE A 200 6.37 18.82 -4.92
C PHE A 200 7.42 17.71 -5.12
N GLU A 201 7.64 16.87 -4.10
CA GLU A 201 8.77 15.95 -4.06
C GLU A 201 8.59 14.74 -4.98
N GLN A 202 7.39 14.16 -5.00
CA GLN A 202 7.13 12.92 -5.73
C GLN A 202 6.60 13.17 -7.15
N HIS A 203 6.18 14.41 -7.45
CA HIS A 203 5.63 14.74 -8.75
C HIS A 203 6.44 15.82 -9.48
N LEU A 204 6.49 17.07 -8.99
CA LEU A 204 7.21 18.15 -9.69
C LEU A 204 8.70 17.83 -9.82
N GLN A 205 9.37 17.56 -8.70
CA GLN A 205 10.81 17.28 -8.65
C GLN A 205 11.17 15.97 -9.39
N LEU A 206 10.39 14.91 -9.18
CA LEU A 206 10.65 13.60 -9.77
C LEU A 206 10.63 13.65 -11.31
N TYR A 207 9.64 14.29 -11.91
CA TYR A 207 9.49 14.35 -13.37
C TYR A 207 10.28 15.53 -13.98
N GLY A 208 10.47 16.62 -13.23
CA GLY A 208 11.38 17.70 -13.55
C GLY A 208 10.96 18.60 -14.73
N ARG A 209 11.90 19.45 -15.17
CA ARG A 209 11.66 20.58 -16.08
C ARG A 209 11.00 20.23 -17.42
N LEU A 210 11.32 19.07 -18.00
CA LEU A 210 10.78 18.69 -19.31
C LEU A 210 9.29 18.35 -19.23
N ALA A 211 8.82 17.88 -18.09
CA ALA A 211 7.42 17.50 -17.87
C ALA A 211 6.55 18.67 -17.38
N PHE A 212 7.15 19.64 -16.68
CA PHE A 212 6.45 20.77 -16.06
C PHE A 212 7.13 22.09 -16.39
N ALA A 213 6.48 22.93 -17.20
CA ALA A 213 6.97 24.26 -17.55
C ALA A 213 7.16 25.16 -16.32
N GLU A 214 6.30 25.05 -15.32
CA GLU A 214 6.38 25.84 -14.08
C GLU A 214 7.69 25.53 -13.31
N TYR A 215 8.13 24.27 -13.34
CA TYR A 215 9.39 23.86 -12.75
C TYR A 215 10.60 24.37 -13.56
N ASP A 216 10.51 24.31 -14.91
CA ASP A 216 11.55 24.83 -15.80
C ASP A 216 11.74 26.35 -15.64
N GLU A 217 10.64 27.09 -15.64
CA GLU A 217 10.60 28.54 -15.46
C GLU A 217 11.22 28.94 -14.12
N VAL A 218 10.76 28.31 -13.02
CA VAL A 218 11.18 28.66 -11.68
C VAL A 218 12.61 28.23 -11.36
N PHE A 219 13.11 27.09 -11.85
CA PHE A 219 14.45 26.60 -11.47
C PHE A 219 15.55 26.83 -12.52
N PHE A 220 15.21 27.03 -13.80
CA PHE A 220 16.21 27.08 -14.89
C PHE A 220 16.21 28.37 -15.69
N LYS A 221 15.05 29.00 -15.91
CA LYS A 221 14.98 30.23 -16.70
C LYS A 221 15.34 31.46 -15.89
N VAL A 222 14.92 31.50 -14.63
CA VAL A 222 15.19 32.62 -13.73
C VAL A 222 16.42 32.30 -12.86
N PRO A 223 17.48 33.12 -12.87
CA PRO A 223 18.60 32.99 -11.94
C PRO A 223 18.15 33.04 -10.48
N PHE A 224 18.88 32.41 -9.56
CA PHE A 224 18.48 32.35 -8.14
C PHE A 224 18.38 33.74 -7.49
N ASN A 225 19.25 34.68 -7.86
CA ASN A 225 19.19 36.07 -7.40
C ASN A 225 18.04 36.87 -8.02
N ASP A 226 17.33 36.31 -9.00
CA ASP A 226 16.17 36.92 -9.68
C ASP A 226 16.36 38.41 -10.01
N PRO A 227 17.37 38.76 -10.85
CA PRO A 227 17.77 40.15 -11.05
C PRO A 227 16.68 41.01 -11.73
N GLN A 228 15.74 40.36 -12.42
CA GLN A 228 14.61 41.00 -13.08
C GLN A 228 13.36 41.05 -12.20
N ASN A 229 13.44 40.59 -10.95
CA ASN A 229 12.34 40.54 -9.99
C ASN A 229 11.10 39.81 -10.52
N VAL A 230 11.29 38.79 -11.36
CA VAL A 230 10.20 38.06 -12.04
C VAL A 230 9.25 37.42 -11.03
N PHE A 231 9.78 36.95 -9.89
CA PHE A 231 8.98 36.33 -8.83
C PHE A 231 8.91 37.17 -7.56
N GLN A 232 9.27 38.45 -7.60
CA GLN A 232 9.26 39.32 -6.42
C GLN A 232 7.85 39.47 -5.84
N ASP A 233 6.84 39.69 -6.69
CA ASP A 233 5.44 39.82 -6.24
C ASP A 233 4.97 38.55 -5.53
N MET A 234 5.29 37.36 -6.06
CA MET A 234 4.93 36.11 -5.40
C MET A 234 5.66 35.94 -4.06
N ARG A 235 6.95 36.31 -3.98
CA ARG A 235 7.69 36.28 -2.71
C ARG A 235 7.06 37.19 -1.67
N ASN A 236 6.62 38.39 -2.07
CA ASN A 236 5.89 39.31 -1.19
C ASN A 236 4.59 38.68 -0.67
N VAL A 237 3.81 38.03 -1.55
CA VAL A 237 2.57 37.31 -1.15
C VAL A 237 2.88 36.16 -0.18
N ILE A 238 3.94 35.40 -0.42
CA ILE A 238 4.38 34.30 0.46
C ILE A 238 4.75 34.82 1.85
N GLU A 239 5.51 35.91 1.92
CA GLU A 239 5.95 36.48 3.18
C GLU A 239 4.82 37.14 3.95
N HIS A 240 3.88 37.79 3.26
CA HIS A 240 2.69 38.32 3.89
C HIS A 240 1.84 37.20 4.50
N ALA A 241 1.56 36.13 3.73
CA ALA A 241 0.82 34.97 4.23
C ALA A 241 1.53 34.24 5.39
N ALA A 242 2.87 34.25 5.39
CA ALA A 242 3.67 33.72 6.51
C ALA A 242 3.55 34.60 7.76
N ALA A 243 3.61 35.93 7.60
CA ALA A 243 3.41 36.88 8.69
C ALA A 243 2.00 36.78 9.30
N ASP A 244 0.96 36.71 8.46
CA ASP A 244 -0.43 36.56 8.90
C ASP A 244 -0.67 35.29 9.71
N SER A 245 0.11 34.24 9.43
CA SER A 245 0.03 32.95 10.11
C SER A 245 1.03 32.82 11.29
N ASN A 246 1.78 33.88 11.63
CA ASN A 246 2.87 33.86 12.61
C ASN A 246 3.91 32.76 12.34
N ILE A 247 4.24 32.51 11.06
CA ILE A 247 5.21 31.50 10.63
C ILE A 247 6.53 32.19 10.32
N SER A 248 7.59 31.84 11.06
CA SER A 248 8.95 32.27 10.73
C SER A 248 9.44 31.59 9.45
N LEU A 249 9.69 32.39 8.41
CA LEU A 249 10.09 31.92 7.09
C LEU A 249 11.45 32.50 6.69
N ASN A 250 12.48 31.67 6.69
CA ASN A 250 13.84 32.10 6.35
C ASN A 250 14.09 32.00 4.84
N ARG A 251 14.47 33.12 4.22
CA ARG A 251 14.99 33.13 2.85
C ARG A 251 16.37 32.50 2.79
N ARG A 252 16.61 31.63 1.80
CA ARG A 252 17.92 31.05 1.53
C ARG A 252 18.84 32.08 0.89
N GLN A 253 20.12 32.05 1.29
CA GLN A 253 21.16 32.90 0.70
C GLN A 253 21.80 32.27 -0.55
N SER A 254 21.64 30.96 -0.74
CA SER A 254 22.25 30.22 -1.85
C SER A 254 21.32 29.14 -2.40
N GLU A 255 21.53 28.80 -3.68
CA GLU A 255 20.74 27.79 -4.37
C GLU A 255 21.15 26.37 -3.95
N LEU A 256 20.21 25.62 -3.38
CA LEU A 256 20.40 24.20 -3.14
C LEU A 256 20.26 23.44 -4.48
N ARG A 257 21.31 22.72 -4.90
CA ARG A 257 21.23 21.81 -6.05
C ARG A 257 20.11 20.79 -5.83
N SER A 258 18.98 21.02 -6.49
CA SER A 258 17.83 20.12 -6.40
C SER A 258 18.02 18.95 -7.37
N PRO A 259 18.03 17.69 -6.88
CA PRO A 259 18.02 16.54 -7.78
C PRO A 259 16.71 16.55 -8.58
N GLN A 260 16.80 16.38 -9.90
CA GLN A 260 15.63 16.50 -10.80
C GLN A 260 15.64 15.47 -11.91
N GLY A 261 14.45 15.21 -12.47
CA GLY A 261 14.30 14.43 -13.72
C GLY A 261 14.61 12.94 -13.57
N ASN A 262 14.65 12.43 -12.33
CA ASN A 262 14.89 11.02 -12.04
C ASN A 262 13.84 10.10 -12.68
N ALA A 263 12.65 10.61 -13.01
CA ALA A 263 11.61 9.84 -13.70
C ALA A 263 12.08 9.25 -15.04
N ALA A 264 12.87 10.00 -15.83
CA ALA A 264 13.36 9.54 -17.12
C ALA A 264 14.32 8.34 -16.97
N ARG A 265 15.12 8.34 -15.89
CA ARG A 265 16.11 7.29 -15.56
C ARG A 265 15.60 6.29 -14.52
N ALA A 266 14.34 6.35 -14.13
CA ALA A 266 13.80 5.52 -13.06
C ALA A 266 13.83 4.03 -13.45
N LYS A 267 14.27 3.17 -12.51
CA LYS A 267 14.23 1.70 -12.69
C LYS A 267 12.81 1.20 -12.99
N SER A 268 11.80 1.86 -12.41
CA SER A 268 10.38 1.57 -12.63
C SER A 268 9.92 1.89 -14.07
N LEU A 269 9.45 0.87 -14.78
CA LEU A 269 8.80 1.05 -16.10
C LEU A 269 7.54 1.91 -16.02
N ILE A 270 6.80 1.86 -14.91
CA ILE A 270 5.56 2.64 -14.72
C ILE A 270 5.89 4.13 -14.66
N THR A 271 6.93 4.50 -13.91
CA THR A 271 7.37 5.90 -13.77
C THR A 271 7.83 6.47 -15.11
N ARG A 272 8.67 5.73 -15.84
CA ARG A 272 9.09 6.10 -17.20
C ARG A 272 7.92 6.21 -18.17
N GLY A 273 6.97 5.28 -18.10
CA GLY A 273 5.76 5.29 -18.92
C GLY A 273 4.86 6.51 -18.68
N ARG A 274 4.82 7.04 -17.44
CA ARG A 274 4.09 8.28 -17.11
C ARG A 274 4.84 9.55 -17.51
N TYR A 275 6.16 9.50 -17.60
CA TYR A 275 7.00 10.65 -17.94
C TYR A 275 6.79 11.10 -19.40
N ASN A 276 6.86 10.18 -20.36
CA ASN A 276 6.78 10.53 -21.79
C ASN A 276 5.49 11.28 -22.20
N PRO A 277 4.28 10.91 -21.71
CA PRO A 277 3.06 11.68 -21.96
C PRO A 277 3.11 13.11 -21.40
N LEU A 278 3.67 13.30 -20.20
CA LEU A 278 3.77 14.63 -19.58
C LEU A 278 4.71 15.54 -20.38
N VAL A 279 5.86 15.02 -20.80
CA VAL A 279 6.80 15.77 -21.66
C VAL A 279 6.14 16.18 -22.97
N ARG A 280 5.45 15.24 -23.64
CA ARG A 280 4.73 15.55 -24.89
C ARG A 280 3.66 16.62 -24.71
N LEU A 281 2.90 16.54 -23.62
CA LEU A 281 1.87 17.52 -23.30
C LEU A 281 2.47 18.90 -23.02
N ASN A 282 3.61 18.95 -22.33
CA ASN A 282 4.34 20.19 -22.07
C ASN A 282 4.90 20.80 -23.37
N SER A 283 5.57 20.01 -24.21
CA SER A 283 6.08 20.46 -25.52
C SER A 283 4.97 20.96 -26.45
N ALA A 284 3.81 20.28 -26.45
CA ALA A 284 2.65 20.72 -27.22
C ALA A 284 2.12 22.08 -26.73
N ARG A 285 2.07 22.31 -25.41
CA ARG A 285 1.67 23.61 -24.85
C ARG A 285 2.65 24.72 -25.22
N SER A 286 3.96 24.47 -25.14
CA SER A 286 4.98 25.45 -25.53
C SER A 286 4.91 25.82 -27.02
N SER A 287 4.56 24.85 -27.87
CA SER A 287 4.40 25.09 -29.32
C SER A 287 3.12 25.88 -29.63
N GLN A 288 2.07 25.70 -28.84
CA GLN A 288 0.83 26.48 -28.99
C GLN A 288 1.02 27.94 -28.58
N SER A 289 1.80 28.22 -27.53
CA SER A 289 2.09 29.59 -27.11
C SER A 289 2.92 30.39 -28.12
N SER A 290 3.74 29.76 -28.96
CA SER A 290 4.54 30.46 -29.97
C SER A 290 3.76 30.78 -31.26
N THR A 291 2.54 30.27 -31.42
CA THR A 291 1.77 30.38 -32.68
C THR A 291 0.54 31.28 -32.53
N GLN A 292 0.52 32.20 -31.57
CA GLN A 292 -0.49 33.27 -31.62
C GLN A 292 -0.18 34.14 -32.85
N PRO A 293 -1.11 34.24 -33.82
CA PRO A 293 -0.93 35.10 -34.97
C PRO A 293 -0.83 36.53 -34.45
N THR A 294 0.30 37.18 -34.72
CA THR A 294 0.40 38.63 -34.63
C THR A 294 -0.78 39.21 -35.41
N PRO A 295 -1.61 40.08 -34.81
CA PRO A 295 -2.71 40.69 -35.55
C PRO A 295 -2.15 41.33 -36.80
N PRO A 296 -2.79 41.15 -37.98
CA PRO A 296 -2.31 41.77 -39.20
C PRO A 296 -2.21 43.27 -38.95
N SER A 297 -1.00 43.78 -39.06
CA SER A 297 -0.70 45.20 -39.18
C SER A 297 -1.67 45.77 -40.22
N SER A 298 -2.73 46.41 -39.75
CA SER A 298 -3.60 47.23 -40.59
C SER A 298 -2.78 48.43 -41.02
N GLY A 299 -2.05 48.26 -42.11
CA GLY A 299 -1.51 49.34 -42.91
C GLY A 299 -2.66 50.15 -43.49
N ARG A 300 -3.25 51.03 -42.68
CA ARG A 300 -4.08 52.12 -43.17
C ARG A 300 -3.14 53.29 -43.45
N SER A 301 -2.68 53.34 -44.70
CA SER A 301 -2.03 54.51 -45.27
C SER A 301 -3.00 55.69 -45.18
N ILE A 302 -2.77 56.59 -44.24
CA ILE A 302 -3.36 57.93 -44.24
C ILE A 302 -2.33 58.82 -44.95
N ARG A 303 -2.63 59.10 -46.21
CA ARG A 303 -2.01 60.13 -47.04
C ARG A 303 -2.49 61.49 -46.53
N VAL A 304 -1.63 62.21 -45.82
CA VAL A 304 -1.76 63.66 -45.61
C VAL A 304 -0.60 64.31 -46.36
N GLN A 305 -0.98 65.19 -47.28
CA GLN A 305 -0.10 66.06 -48.05
C GLN A 305 0.26 67.29 -47.22
N SER A 306 1.54 67.70 -47.32
CA SER A 306 2.09 69.09 -47.29
C SER A 306 1.82 69.94 -46.04
N GLU A 307 2.71 70.78 -45.52
CA GLU A 307 3.69 71.71 -46.12
C GLU A 307 4.93 71.89 -45.21
N GLU A 308 6.06 72.26 -45.85
CA GLU A 308 7.14 73.21 -45.47
C GLU A 308 7.54 73.37 -43.97
N GLU A 309 8.80 73.45 -43.56
CA GLU A 309 10.02 73.94 -44.20
C GLU A 309 11.24 73.61 -43.30
N HIS A 310 12.43 73.87 -43.86
CA HIS A 310 13.69 74.24 -43.19
C HIS A 310 14.86 73.23 -43.18
N ILE A 311 15.80 73.61 -44.05
CA ILE A 311 17.17 73.18 -44.31
C ILE A 311 18.07 73.40 -43.07
N VAL A 312 18.98 72.48 -42.75
CA VAL A 312 20.45 72.73 -42.58
C VAL A 312 21.23 71.43 -42.84
N ASP A 313 22.18 71.55 -43.77
CA ASP A 313 23.20 70.61 -44.23
C ASP A 313 24.44 70.59 -43.30
N VAL A 314 25.46 69.78 -43.60
CA VAL A 314 26.81 69.64 -42.99
C VAL A 314 26.93 68.39 -42.10
N GLY A 315 27.79 67.40 -42.35
CA GLY A 315 28.81 67.25 -43.37
C GLY A 315 29.60 65.96 -43.13
N ASP A 316 30.04 65.36 -44.23
CA ASP A 316 31.21 64.52 -44.48
C ASP A 316 31.80 63.62 -43.38
N SER A 317 31.78 62.31 -43.68
CA SER A 317 32.59 61.29 -43.03
C SER A 317 33.60 60.72 -44.05
N PRO A 318 34.92 60.77 -43.78
CA PRO A 318 35.88 60.04 -44.59
C PRO A 318 36.56 58.89 -43.85
N HIS A 319 37.03 57.98 -44.69
CA HIS A 319 37.67 56.69 -44.46
C HIS A 319 38.87 56.62 -43.49
N CYS A 320 39.05 55.38 -42.98
CA CYS A 320 40.26 54.69 -42.48
C CYS A 320 41.63 55.21 -42.93
N PRO A 321 42.70 54.95 -42.13
CA PRO A 321 43.56 53.79 -42.46
C PRO A 321 44.19 53.01 -41.28
N SER A 322 44.64 51.80 -41.63
CA SER A 322 45.46 50.80 -40.94
C SER A 322 46.78 51.35 -40.36
N THR A 323 47.37 50.85 -39.27
CA THR A 323 48.39 49.74 -39.08
C THR A 323 49.26 50.14 -37.84
N PRO A 324 50.27 49.38 -37.33
CA PRO A 324 50.41 47.95 -36.96
C PRO A 324 51.19 47.71 -35.60
N LEU A 325 51.50 46.43 -35.30
CA LEU A 325 52.61 45.87 -34.46
C LEU A 325 52.51 45.77 -32.91
N THR A 326 52.33 44.52 -32.42
CA THR A 326 53.08 43.71 -31.40
C THR A 326 53.82 44.38 -30.21
N PRO A 327 54.03 43.74 -29.01
CA PRO A 327 54.32 42.31 -28.82
C PRO A 327 53.78 41.57 -27.57
N SER A 328 53.96 40.26 -27.66
CA SER A 328 53.86 39.11 -26.73
C SER A 328 54.11 39.29 -25.22
N THR A 329 53.37 38.51 -24.42
CA THR A 329 53.92 37.66 -23.34
C THR A 329 52.95 36.50 -22.99
N PRO A 330 53.46 35.35 -22.49
CA PRO A 330 52.76 34.06 -22.44
C PRO A 330 52.25 33.69 -21.04
N SER A 331 51.27 32.77 -20.97
CA SER A 331 51.05 31.80 -19.87
C SER A 331 49.63 31.21 -20.01
N SER A 332 49.50 30.00 -20.57
CA SER A 332 49.25 28.78 -19.79
C SER A 332 47.99 28.82 -18.93
N ASN A 333 46.91 28.19 -19.41
CA ASN A 333 46.43 26.96 -18.80
C ASN A 333 45.36 26.26 -19.66
N SER A 334 45.62 24.98 -19.84
CA SER A 334 44.88 23.95 -20.54
C SER A 334 43.50 23.68 -19.93
N HIS A 335 42.46 23.65 -20.77
CA HIS A 335 41.31 22.79 -20.54
C HIS A 335 40.95 22.02 -21.82
N ASP A 336 41.28 20.74 -21.74
CA ASP A 336 40.84 19.58 -22.51
C ASP A 336 39.56 19.78 -23.35
N SER A 337 39.74 19.76 -24.67
CA SER A 337 38.66 19.58 -25.64
C SER A 337 38.73 18.15 -26.16
N LEU A 338 37.86 17.28 -25.63
CA LEU A 338 37.70 15.91 -26.12
C LEU A 338 37.15 15.90 -27.56
N PRO A 339 37.72 15.09 -28.47
CA PRO A 339 37.24 15.00 -29.85
C PRO A 339 35.91 14.24 -29.93
N GLN A 340 34.95 14.83 -30.64
CA GLN A 340 33.73 14.16 -31.06
C GLN A 340 34.09 13.06 -32.07
N THR A 341 33.95 11.81 -31.65
CA THR A 341 33.98 10.67 -32.56
C THR A 341 32.61 10.45 -33.19
N PRO A 342 32.51 10.24 -34.51
CA PRO A 342 31.24 9.94 -35.15
C PRO A 342 30.78 8.52 -34.78
N PHE A 343 29.58 8.42 -34.19
CA PHE A 343 28.96 7.14 -33.85
C PHE A 343 28.66 6.32 -35.12
N PRO A 344 29.11 5.05 -35.21
CA PRO A 344 28.69 4.19 -36.32
C PRO A 344 27.20 3.82 -36.16
N MET A 345 26.48 4.06 -37.25
CA MET A 345 25.09 3.72 -37.48
C MET A 345 24.86 2.24 -37.17
N ARG A 346 24.08 1.95 -36.13
CA ARG A 346 23.82 0.60 -35.63
C ARG A 346 22.89 -0.13 -36.59
N GLN A 347 23.47 -0.92 -37.50
CA GLN A 347 22.73 -1.85 -38.34
C GLN A 347 21.92 -2.83 -37.46
N SER A 348 20.66 -3.02 -37.85
CA SER A 348 19.70 -3.93 -37.26
C SER A 348 20.22 -5.37 -37.28
N ARG A 349 20.69 -5.87 -36.13
CA ARG A 349 20.89 -7.31 -35.91
C ARG A 349 19.53 -8.00 -35.91
N GLN A 350 19.23 -8.70 -37.01
CA GLN A 350 18.20 -9.74 -37.03
C GLN A 350 18.61 -10.82 -36.03
N PHE A 351 17.93 -10.89 -34.89
CA PHE A 351 18.10 -11.99 -33.95
C PHE A 351 17.42 -13.22 -34.53
N LEU A 352 18.21 -14.22 -34.91
CA LEU A 352 17.73 -15.58 -35.15
C LEU A 352 16.94 -16.05 -33.92
N ALA A 353 15.69 -16.44 -34.15
CA ALA A 353 14.78 -16.90 -33.11
C ALA A 353 15.32 -18.20 -32.49
N VAL A 354 15.85 -18.10 -31.27
CA VAL A 354 16.18 -19.28 -30.46
C VAL A 354 14.87 -19.95 -30.07
N PRO A 355 14.65 -21.25 -30.36
CA PRO A 355 13.46 -21.95 -29.93
C PRO A 355 13.37 -21.88 -28.39
N SER A 356 12.27 -21.32 -27.90
CA SER A 356 11.98 -21.16 -26.49
C SER A 356 11.83 -22.53 -25.83
N VAL A 357 12.93 -23.07 -25.30
CA VAL A 357 12.92 -24.23 -24.40
C VAL A 357 11.97 -23.91 -23.25
N LYS A 358 10.83 -24.59 -23.21
CA LYS A 358 9.86 -24.48 -22.11
C LYS A 358 10.60 -24.86 -20.83
N ALA A 359 10.77 -23.89 -19.92
CA ALA A 359 11.38 -24.15 -18.62
C ALA A 359 10.66 -25.34 -17.96
N PRO A 360 11.40 -26.26 -17.30
CA PRO A 360 10.81 -27.41 -16.63
C PRO A 360 9.67 -26.95 -15.72
N ARG A 361 8.51 -27.59 -15.85
CA ARG A 361 7.35 -27.30 -15.01
C ARG A 361 7.80 -27.41 -13.56
N ARG A 362 7.63 -26.31 -12.80
CA ARG A 362 7.91 -26.26 -11.37
C ARG A 362 7.21 -27.48 -10.71
N PRO A 363 7.88 -28.24 -9.83
CA PRO A 363 7.23 -29.35 -9.14
C PRO A 363 5.95 -28.82 -8.51
N GLU A 364 4.85 -29.53 -8.77
CA GLU A 364 3.54 -29.25 -8.21
C GLU A 364 3.72 -29.13 -6.70
N ALA A 365 3.53 -27.92 -6.16
CA ALA A 365 3.83 -27.68 -4.76
C ALA A 365 2.91 -28.58 -3.94
N ALA A 366 3.51 -29.45 -3.12
CA ALA A 366 2.76 -30.39 -2.31
C ALA A 366 1.68 -29.65 -1.53
N THR A 367 0.44 -30.16 -1.59
CA THR A 367 -0.67 -29.61 -0.83
C THR A 367 -0.32 -29.69 0.66
N PRO A 368 -0.50 -28.59 1.41
CA PRO A 368 -0.31 -28.59 2.86
C PRO A 368 -1.28 -29.59 3.50
N ALA A 369 -0.82 -30.28 4.53
CA ALA A 369 -1.62 -31.20 5.31
C ALA A 369 -2.39 -30.51 6.43
N LEU A 370 -1.97 -29.31 6.86
CA LEU A 370 -2.69 -28.53 7.88
C LEU A 370 -3.24 -27.21 7.37
N ALA A 371 -4.38 -26.83 7.95
CA ALA A 371 -4.90 -25.48 7.91
C ALA A 371 -5.54 -25.08 9.25
N PHE A 372 -5.68 -23.78 9.42
CA PHE A 372 -6.25 -23.12 10.58
C PHE A 372 -7.54 -22.42 10.17
N ARG A 373 -8.51 -22.45 11.07
CA ARG A 373 -9.71 -21.62 10.97
C ARG A 373 -10.02 -21.09 12.35
N VAL A 374 -10.24 -19.80 12.47
CA VAL A 374 -10.85 -19.25 13.66
C VAL A 374 -12.31 -18.95 13.38
N TRP A 375 -13.13 -19.08 14.42
CA TRP A 375 -14.55 -18.83 14.35
C TRP A 375 -15.08 -18.37 15.71
N SER A 376 -16.21 -17.66 15.67
CA SER A 376 -17.06 -17.37 16.83
C SER A 376 -18.50 -17.74 16.49
N GLU A 377 -19.30 -18.05 17.50
CA GLU A 377 -20.70 -18.47 17.29
C GLU A 377 -21.55 -17.35 16.65
N SER A 378 -21.32 -16.11 17.07
CA SER A 378 -22.04 -14.91 16.63
C SER A 378 -21.51 -14.35 15.31
N GLY A 379 -20.19 -14.36 15.08
CA GLY A 379 -19.55 -13.63 13.98
C GLY A 379 -19.17 -14.47 12.74
N SER A 380 -19.15 -15.80 12.84
CA SER A 380 -18.73 -16.66 11.73
C SER A 380 -19.87 -16.96 10.74
N ARG A 381 -19.60 -16.73 9.44
CA ARG A 381 -20.46 -17.20 8.32
C ARG A 381 -20.40 -18.72 8.08
N ALA A 382 -19.66 -19.47 8.87
CA ALA A 382 -19.80 -20.93 8.92
C ALA A 382 -20.29 -21.30 10.31
N LYS A 383 -21.30 -22.15 10.37
CA LYS A 383 -21.85 -22.68 11.62
C LYS A 383 -21.12 -23.96 11.97
N PHE A 384 -20.69 -24.06 13.23
CA PHE A 384 -20.07 -25.25 13.75
C PHE A 384 -21.12 -26.14 14.41
N ASN A 385 -21.02 -27.44 14.20
CA ASN A 385 -21.78 -28.45 14.90
C ASN A 385 -20.78 -29.46 15.50
N PRO A 386 -20.83 -29.76 16.80
CA PRO A 386 -19.86 -30.64 17.45
C PRO A 386 -19.73 -32.04 16.84
N GLU A 387 -20.83 -32.57 16.30
CA GLU A 387 -20.88 -33.91 15.70
C GLU A 387 -20.50 -33.90 14.22
N LYS A 388 -20.96 -32.89 13.48
CA LYS A 388 -20.84 -32.83 12.01
C LYS A 388 -19.66 -32.01 11.51
N GLY A 389 -19.15 -31.09 12.33
CA GLY A 389 -18.10 -30.14 11.98
C GLY A 389 -18.66 -28.82 11.46
N PHE A 390 -17.95 -28.15 10.55
CA PHE A 390 -18.42 -26.88 10.00
C PHE A 390 -19.33 -27.07 8.79
N ILE A 391 -20.34 -26.21 8.68
CA ILE A 391 -21.18 -26.03 7.50
C ILE A 391 -21.26 -24.54 7.14
N SER A 392 -21.13 -24.21 5.86
CA SER A 392 -21.25 -22.82 5.41
C SER A 392 -22.68 -22.32 5.62
N GLU A 393 -22.83 -21.06 5.98
CA GLU A 393 -24.13 -20.44 6.26
C GLU A 393 -25.14 -20.60 5.12
N PHE A 394 -24.68 -20.60 3.86
CA PHE A 394 -25.55 -20.81 2.72
C PHE A 394 -26.29 -22.16 2.77
N PHE A 395 -25.64 -23.21 3.27
CA PHE A 395 -26.25 -24.54 3.39
C PHE A 395 -26.91 -24.76 4.74
N ALA A 396 -26.40 -24.13 5.81
CA ALA A 396 -26.99 -24.25 7.15
C ALA A 396 -28.46 -23.82 7.19
N MET A 397 -28.85 -22.86 6.34
CA MET A 397 -30.20 -22.30 6.31
C MET A 397 -31.14 -22.95 5.29
N ARG A 398 -30.69 -23.95 4.52
CA ARG A 398 -31.52 -24.59 3.48
C ARG A 398 -32.19 -25.85 4.01
N GLU A 399 -33.52 -25.85 4.01
CA GLU A 399 -34.33 -27.06 4.24
C GLU A 399 -34.37 -27.97 3.00
N ALA A 400 -34.26 -27.39 1.80
CA ALA A 400 -34.53 -28.03 0.51
C ALA A 400 -33.45 -29.03 0.01
N GLY A 401 -32.70 -29.66 0.91
CA GLY A 401 -31.64 -30.61 0.54
C GLY A 401 -30.43 -29.97 -0.16
N VAL A 402 -29.44 -30.80 -0.42
CA VAL A 402 -28.10 -30.38 -0.84
C VAL A 402 -27.99 -30.40 -2.36
N ILE A 403 -27.57 -29.28 -2.97
CA ILE A 403 -27.29 -29.23 -4.41
C ILE A 403 -26.09 -30.13 -4.70
N PRO A 404 -26.13 -31.02 -5.71
CA PRO A 404 -24.99 -31.88 -6.04
C PRO A 404 -23.79 -31.08 -6.57
N PRO A 405 -22.55 -31.56 -6.37
CA PRO A 405 -21.31 -30.96 -6.86
C PRO A 405 -21.29 -30.80 -8.37
N ARG A 406 -21.13 -29.55 -8.81
CA ARG A 406 -21.01 -29.15 -10.22
C ARG A 406 -19.55 -29.23 -10.68
N SER A 407 -19.18 -28.96 -11.92
CA SER A 407 -17.76 -28.88 -12.32
C SER A 407 -17.20 -27.50 -11.99
N LEU A 408 -15.88 -27.35 -11.81
CA LEU A 408 -15.22 -26.04 -11.64
C LEU A 408 -15.56 -25.03 -12.75
N ASP A 409 -15.88 -25.52 -13.95
CA ASP A 409 -16.28 -24.72 -15.10
C ASP A 409 -17.74 -24.22 -15.05
N ASP A 410 -18.50 -24.55 -14.00
CA ASP A 410 -19.88 -24.10 -13.84
C ASP A 410 -19.93 -22.64 -13.35
N GLU A 411 -20.62 -21.78 -14.11
CA GLU A 411 -20.75 -20.34 -13.83
C GLU A 411 -21.31 -20.02 -12.43
N LEU A 412 -22.14 -20.91 -11.87
CA LEU A 412 -22.65 -20.74 -10.51
C LEU A 412 -21.53 -20.81 -9.46
N ILE A 413 -20.53 -21.67 -9.69
CA ILE A 413 -19.37 -21.81 -8.78
C ILE A 413 -18.55 -20.54 -8.80
N GLU A 414 -18.33 -19.96 -9.97
CA GLU A 414 -17.61 -18.70 -10.10
C GLU A 414 -18.36 -17.56 -9.39
N THR A 415 -19.69 -17.53 -9.53
CA THR A 415 -20.54 -16.56 -8.84
C THR A 415 -20.45 -16.72 -7.32
N HIS A 416 -20.52 -17.95 -6.81
CA HIS A 416 -20.37 -18.21 -5.38
C HIS A 416 -18.96 -17.88 -4.87
N ALA A 417 -17.92 -18.18 -5.65
CA ALA A 417 -16.54 -17.88 -5.29
C ALA A 417 -16.28 -16.37 -5.30
N LEU A 418 -16.81 -15.65 -6.29
CA LEU A 418 -16.74 -14.19 -6.36
C LEU A 418 -17.45 -13.57 -5.15
N ASN A 419 -18.65 -14.05 -4.80
CA ASN A 419 -19.37 -13.60 -3.61
C ASN A 419 -18.57 -13.83 -2.33
N HIS A 420 -18.00 -15.02 -2.17
CA HIS A 420 -17.13 -15.38 -1.03
C HIS A 420 -15.90 -14.48 -0.92
N LEU A 421 -15.19 -14.28 -2.03
CA LEU A 421 -13.94 -13.53 -2.08
C LEU A 421 -14.14 -12.01 -2.06
N SER A 422 -15.34 -11.52 -2.37
CA SER A 422 -15.58 -10.10 -2.55
C SER A 422 -15.40 -9.28 -1.27
N LYS A 423 -15.52 -9.89 -0.08
CA LYS A 423 -15.56 -9.28 1.27
C LYS A 423 -16.64 -8.19 1.47
N ILE A 424 -17.11 -7.55 0.41
CA ILE A 424 -18.16 -6.52 0.36
C ILE A 424 -19.54 -7.17 0.35
N SER A 425 -19.70 -8.36 -0.24
CA SER A 425 -21.01 -8.98 -0.29
C SER A 425 -21.44 -9.40 1.12
N ARG A 426 -22.62 -8.94 1.53
CA ARG A 426 -23.40 -9.53 2.65
C ARG A 426 -24.00 -10.88 2.27
N SER A 427 -23.71 -11.38 1.06
CA SER A 427 -24.23 -12.64 0.58
C SER A 427 -23.65 -13.81 1.37
N ARG A 428 -24.51 -14.82 1.59
CA ARG A 428 -24.14 -16.05 2.29
C ARG A 428 -23.18 -16.84 1.41
N SER A 429 -22.06 -17.22 2.00
CA SER A 429 -21.03 -17.97 1.29
C SER A 429 -21.38 -19.45 1.23
N ALA A 430 -21.21 -20.07 0.06
CA ALA A 430 -21.23 -21.52 -0.12
C ALA A 430 -19.88 -22.21 0.22
N TYR A 431 -18.88 -21.42 0.60
CA TYR A 431 -17.54 -21.89 0.94
C TYR A 431 -17.20 -21.60 2.40
N ILE A 432 -16.35 -22.46 2.97
CA ILE A 432 -15.68 -22.21 4.24
C ILE A 432 -14.21 -21.91 3.94
N SER A 433 -13.73 -20.74 4.38
CA SER A 433 -12.31 -20.39 4.26
C SER A 433 -11.50 -21.03 5.38
N VAL A 434 -10.35 -21.56 5.05
CA VAL A 434 -9.30 -21.94 5.99
C VAL A 434 -8.00 -21.32 5.50
N SER A 435 -7.03 -21.12 6.38
CA SER A 435 -5.74 -20.54 6.02
C SER A 435 -4.61 -21.40 6.54
N THR A 436 -3.55 -21.52 5.75
CA THR A 436 -2.32 -22.21 6.15
C THR A 436 -1.33 -21.26 6.80
N SER A 437 -1.78 -20.10 7.27
CA SER A 437 -1.00 -19.19 8.09
C SER A 437 -1.77 -18.88 9.36
N LEU A 438 -1.20 -19.28 10.50
CA LEU A 438 -1.72 -18.96 11.81
C LEU A 438 -1.77 -17.44 11.99
N ILE A 439 -0.69 -16.74 11.64
CA ILE A 439 -0.60 -15.27 11.70
C ILE A 439 -1.74 -14.60 10.91
N GLN A 440 -2.05 -15.10 9.71
CA GLN A 440 -3.14 -14.55 8.90
C GLN A 440 -4.51 -14.78 9.57
N VAL A 441 -4.72 -15.96 10.16
CA VAL A 441 -6.00 -16.28 10.83
C VAL A 441 -6.20 -15.44 12.07
N LEU A 442 -5.17 -15.29 12.91
CA LEU A 442 -5.23 -14.47 14.12
C LEU A 442 -5.52 -13.00 13.79
N ASN A 443 -4.83 -12.43 12.78
CA ASN A 443 -5.09 -11.06 12.33
C ASN A 443 -6.49 -10.85 11.76
N HIS A 444 -7.07 -11.87 11.13
CA HIS A 444 -8.41 -11.76 10.55
C HIS A 444 -9.50 -11.62 11.60
N GLU A 445 -9.25 -12.13 12.80
CA GLU A 445 -10.26 -12.27 13.85
C GLU A 445 -10.11 -11.22 14.93
N LYS A 446 -8.94 -10.58 15.03
CA LYS A 446 -8.80 -9.32 15.74
C LYS A 446 -9.92 -8.34 15.37
N ALA A 447 -10.16 -8.16 14.07
CA ALA A 447 -11.19 -7.27 13.56
C ALA A 447 -12.63 -7.67 13.97
N ARG A 448 -12.83 -8.88 14.51
CA ARG A 448 -14.12 -9.35 15.06
C ARG A 448 -14.17 -9.37 16.57
N MET A 449 -13.03 -9.53 17.25
CA MET A 449 -12.94 -9.37 18.70
C MET A 449 -13.26 -7.92 19.10
N GLU A 450 -12.83 -6.95 18.29
CA GLU A 450 -13.21 -5.53 18.45
C GLU A 450 -14.73 -5.30 18.39
N ASP A 451 -15.51 -6.21 17.79
CA ASP A 451 -16.98 -6.16 17.73
C ASP A 451 -17.67 -6.81 18.95
N GLY A 452 -16.91 -7.17 20.01
CA GLY A 452 -17.47 -7.72 21.26
C GLY A 452 -17.77 -9.21 21.25
N ALA A 453 -17.07 -10.01 20.42
CA ALA A 453 -17.24 -11.47 20.43
C ALA A 453 -16.53 -12.11 21.64
N GLU A 454 -17.29 -12.58 22.63
CA GLU A 454 -16.74 -13.12 23.89
C GLU A 454 -16.12 -14.52 23.76
N ASP A 455 -16.52 -15.31 22.74
CA ASP A 455 -16.02 -16.68 22.54
C ASP A 455 -15.48 -16.89 21.12
N VAL A 456 -14.16 -16.85 21.02
CA VAL A 456 -13.42 -17.08 19.77
C VAL A 456 -12.57 -18.34 19.90
N TYR A 457 -12.70 -19.24 18.93
CA TYR A 457 -12.01 -20.53 18.93
C TYR A 457 -11.13 -20.69 17.69
N LEU A 458 -9.94 -21.25 17.89
CA LEU A 458 -9.04 -21.74 16.85
C LEU A 458 -9.29 -23.22 16.59
N CYS A 459 -9.50 -23.58 15.33
CA CYS A 459 -9.63 -24.95 14.87
C CYS A 459 -8.42 -25.34 14.01
N LEU A 460 -7.85 -26.50 14.32
CA LEU A 460 -6.82 -27.14 13.50
C LEU A 460 -7.44 -28.21 12.61
N ILE A 461 -7.15 -28.16 11.31
CA ILE A 461 -7.84 -28.96 10.29
C ILE A 461 -6.81 -29.75 9.48
N ASP A 462 -6.99 -31.07 9.43
CA ASP A 462 -6.23 -31.99 8.57
C ASP A 462 -6.77 -31.94 7.13
N LEU A 463 -6.11 -31.17 6.27
CA LEU A 463 -6.41 -31.07 4.85
C LEU A 463 -6.10 -32.36 4.08
N SER A 464 -5.29 -33.26 4.65
CA SER A 464 -4.96 -34.56 4.07
C SER A 464 -5.93 -35.68 4.49
N HIS A 465 -6.94 -35.35 5.31
CA HIS A 465 -7.96 -36.30 5.73
C HIS A 465 -8.76 -36.83 4.51
N ALA A 466 -9.07 -38.13 4.47
CA ALA A 466 -9.73 -38.78 3.32
C ALA A 466 -11.05 -38.09 2.90
N ASN A 467 -11.86 -37.67 3.89
CA ASN A 467 -13.11 -36.93 3.65
C ASN A 467 -12.92 -35.53 3.03
N LEU A 468 -11.70 -34.98 3.04
CA LEU A 468 -11.33 -33.74 2.34
C LEU A 468 -10.52 -34.00 1.05
N GLY A 469 -9.91 -35.18 0.91
CA GLY A 469 -9.12 -35.59 -0.26
C GLY A 469 -9.93 -35.84 -1.54
N GLN A 470 -11.25 -35.60 -1.52
CA GLN A 470 -12.06 -35.72 -2.71
C GLN A 470 -11.69 -34.64 -3.75
N LYS A 471 -11.74 -34.98 -5.04
CA LYS A 471 -11.38 -34.05 -6.11
C LYS A 471 -12.22 -32.75 -6.03
N ASP A 472 -11.55 -31.61 -6.13
CA ASP A 472 -12.12 -30.26 -6.07
C ASP A 472 -12.81 -29.89 -4.74
N LYS A 473 -12.65 -30.70 -3.68
CA LYS A 473 -13.17 -30.40 -2.35
C LYS A 473 -12.37 -29.31 -1.64
N VAL A 474 -11.06 -29.31 -1.78
CA VAL A 474 -10.20 -28.26 -1.24
C VAL A 474 -9.61 -27.49 -2.41
N LEU A 475 -10.03 -26.25 -2.58
CA LEU A 475 -9.56 -25.38 -3.65
C LEU A 475 -8.56 -24.38 -3.08
N TYR A 476 -7.42 -24.23 -3.76
CA TYR A 476 -6.48 -23.16 -3.43
C TYR A 476 -7.06 -21.83 -3.92
N ALA A 477 -7.40 -20.94 -2.98
CA ALA A 477 -8.15 -19.72 -3.29
C ALA A 477 -7.40 -18.82 -4.27
N ARG A 478 -6.06 -18.84 -4.24
CA ARG A 478 -5.22 -18.11 -5.20
C ARG A 478 -5.50 -18.50 -6.65
N ASP A 479 -5.70 -19.78 -6.92
CA ASP A 479 -5.93 -20.25 -8.30
C ASP A 479 -7.34 -19.88 -8.75
N VAL A 480 -8.32 -19.91 -7.85
CA VAL A 480 -9.66 -19.36 -8.08
C VAL A 480 -9.60 -17.86 -8.40
N VAL A 481 -8.89 -17.08 -7.59
CA VAL A 481 -8.66 -15.63 -7.83
C VAL A 481 -7.98 -15.39 -9.17
N ARG A 482 -6.98 -16.21 -9.53
CA ARG A 482 -6.28 -16.10 -10.82
C ARG A 482 -7.24 -16.38 -11.98
N SER A 483 -8.07 -17.40 -11.86
CA SER A 483 -9.11 -17.73 -12.85
C SER A 483 -10.08 -16.56 -13.03
N LEU A 484 -10.71 -16.09 -11.94
CA LEU A 484 -11.66 -14.96 -11.97
C LEU A 484 -11.02 -13.67 -12.53
N LYS A 485 -9.76 -13.38 -12.20
CA LYS A 485 -9.02 -12.24 -12.76
C LYS A 485 -8.72 -12.40 -14.25
N SER A 486 -8.48 -13.62 -14.72
CA SER A 486 -8.26 -13.89 -16.14
C SER A 486 -9.52 -13.71 -16.98
N LYS A 487 -10.70 -13.96 -16.37
CA LYS A 487 -12.02 -13.72 -16.96
C LYS A 487 -12.49 -12.26 -16.86
N GLY A 488 -11.87 -11.47 -15.98
CA GLY A 488 -12.22 -10.06 -15.78
C GLY A 488 -13.21 -9.81 -14.64
N GLU A 489 -13.70 -10.86 -13.98
CA GLU A 489 -14.71 -10.78 -12.91
C GLU A 489 -14.19 -10.16 -11.60
N MET A 490 -12.88 -10.27 -11.36
CA MET A 490 -12.24 -9.83 -10.11
C MET A 490 -11.10 -8.83 -10.34
N HIS A 491 -11.14 -8.06 -11.43
CA HIS A 491 -10.10 -7.08 -11.76
C HIS A 491 -10.01 -5.93 -10.74
N TRP A 492 -11.09 -5.66 -10.02
CA TRP A 492 -11.20 -4.61 -9.00
C TRP A 492 -10.48 -4.98 -7.69
N ALA A 493 -10.36 -6.26 -7.36
CA ALA A 493 -9.84 -6.71 -6.07
C ALA A 493 -8.31 -6.82 -6.06
N ARG A 494 -7.68 -6.20 -5.06
CA ARG A 494 -6.24 -6.36 -4.78
C ARG A 494 -5.91 -7.69 -4.07
N HIS A 495 -6.93 -8.42 -3.61
CA HIS A 495 -6.78 -9.69 -2.91
C HIS A 495 -6.01 -10.72 -3.75
N GLN A 496 -5.09 -11.44 -3.11
CA GLN A 496 -4.25 -12.47 -3.75
C GLN A 496 -4.50 -13.88 -3.20
N ALA A 497 -5.12 -13.99 -2.02
CA ALA A 497 -5.50 -15.26 -1.38
C ALA A 497 -4.35 -16.29 -1.30
N LEU A 498 -3.13 -15.85 -0.95
CA LEU A 498 -1.91 -16.66 -1.08
C LEU A 498 -1.83 -17.84 -0.10
N GLN A 499 -2.52 -17.79 1.03
CA GLN A 499 -2.51 -18.84 2.05
C GLN A 499 -3.93 -19.34 2.36
N GLU A 500 -4.91 -18.92 1.56
CA GLU A 500 -6.31 -19.28 1.75
C GLU A 500 -6.66 -20.51 0.92
N TYR A 501 -7.33 -21.44 1.55
CA TYR A 501 -8.03 -22.53 0.89
C TYR A 501 -9.52 -22.39 1.18
N ILE A 502 -10.33 -22.78 0.22
CA ILE A 502 -11.78 -22.80 0.37
C ILE A 502 -12.26 -24.23 0.20
N THR A 503 -13.06 -24.70 1.15
CA THR A 503 -13.64 -26.03 1.06
C THR A 503 -14.97 -26.01 0.31
N ARG A 504 -15.17 -27.05 -0.49
CA ARG A 504 -16.20 -27.30 -1.49
C ARG A 504 -16.60 -28.78 -1.40
N SER A 505 -17.77 -29.20 -1.91
CA SER A 505 -18.08 -30.63 -1.98
C SER A 505 -17.57 -31.30 -3.25
N ALA A 506 -17.31 -32.60 -3.16
CA ALA A 506 -17.07 -33.47 -4.31
C ALA A 506 -18.23 -34.43 -4.56
N ARG A 507 -18.39 -34.80 -5.83
CA ARG A 507 -19.53 -35.52 -6.40
C ARG A 507 -19.81 -36.84 -5.65
N PRO A 508 -21.08 -37.17 -5.34
CA PRO A 508 -21.42 -38.47 -4.77
C PRO A 508 -21.00 -39.61 -5.71
N SER A 509 -20.23 -40.57 -5.20
CA SER A 509 -20.34 -41.97 -5.62
C SER A 509 -21.42 -42.64 -4.76
N ASP A 510 -22.15 -43.60 -5.33
CA ASP A 510 -23.45 -44.09 -4.87
C ASP A 510 -23.56 -44.50 -3.39
N ARG A 511 -24.76 -44.24 -2.85
CA ARG A 511 -25.43 -44.74 -1.64
C ARG A 511 -24.95 -44.30 -0.22
N ASP A 512 -25.98 -43.98 0.55
CA ASP A 512 -26.26 -43.99 2.00
C ASP A 512 -25.57 -43.09 3.03
N ASP A 513 -24.58 -42.26 2.69
CA ASP A 513 -24.08 -41.24 3.65
C ASP A 513 -24.19 -39.80 3.11
N ILE A 514 -25.39 -39.23 3.23
CA ILE A 514 -25.81 -37.94 2.64
C ILE A 514 -25.09 -36.75 3.28
N TRP A 515 -24.68 -36.85 4.56
CA TRP A 515 -24.09 -35.74 5.30
C TRP A 515 -22.62 -35.50 4.95
N GLN A 516 -21.84 -36.55 4.68
CA GLN A 516 -20.42 -36.41 4.35
C GLN A 516 -20.19 -35.76 2.97
N LYS A 517 -21.23 -35.75 2.12
CA LYS A 517 -21.19 -35.31 0.72
C LYS A 517 -21.73 -33.87 0.52
N GLN A 518 -21.97 -33.13 1.60
CA GLN A 518 -22.55 -31.78 1.54
C GLN A 518 -21.55 -30.70 1.13
N TRP A 519 -22.01 -29.73 0.32
CA TRP A 519 -21.23 -28.56 -0.07
C TRP A 519 -20.88 -27.69 1.13
N GLY A 520 -19.72 -27.02 1.02
CA GLY A 520 -19.27 -26.04 1.98
C GLY A 520 -19.22 -26.60 3.40
N ASN A 521 -18.72 -27.83 3.57
CA ASN A 521 -18.54 -28.43 4.89
C ASN A 521 -17.06 -28.74 5.19
N ILE A 522 -16.74 -28.82 6.47
CA ILE A 522 -15.50 -29.38 6.99
C ILE A 522 -15.91 -30.45 8.01
N PRO A 523 -15.84 -31.75 7.65
CA PRO A 523 -16.31 -32.83 8.50
C PRO A 523 -15.61 -32.82 9.86
N ARG A 524 -16.34 -33.16 10.93
CA ARG A 524 -15.77 -33.24 12.29
C ARG A 524 -14.54 -34.11 12.37
N SER A 525 -14.49 -35.21 11.60
CA SER A 525 -13.35 -36.14 11.56
C SER A 525 -12.06 -35.52 11.02
N SER A 526 -12.15 -34.44 10.24
CA SER A 526 -10.99 -33.69 9.73
C SER A 526 -10.53 -32.57 10.66
N ILE A 527 -11.29 -32.28 11.72
CA ILE A 527 -10.94 -31.27 12.73
C ILE A 527 -10.16 -31.98 13.82
N MET A 528 -8.86 -31.68 13.92
CA MET A 528 -7.97 -32.30 14.90
C MET A 528 -8.24 -31.75 16.31
N SER A 529 -8.41 -30.44 16.41
CA SER A 529 -8.61 -29.76 17.70
C SER A 529 -9.42 -28.48 17.54
N ILE A 530 -10.01 -28.06 18.66
CA ILE A 530 -10.68 -26.79 18.83
C ILE A 530 -10.20 -26.25 20.18
N VAL A 531 -9.62 -25.05 20.17
CA VAL A 531 -9.00 -24.42 21.34
C VAL A 531 -9.57 -23.01 21.46
N ALA A 532 -9.91 -22.56 22.67
CA ALA A 532 -10.31 -21.17 22.85
C ALA A 532 -9.09 -20.27 22.65
N LEU A 533 -9.25 -19.14 21.95
CA LEU A 533 -8.11 -18.31 21.58
C LEU A 533 -7.42 -17.68 22.80
N LYS A 534 -8.17 -17.46 23.89
CA LYS A 534 -7.64 -17.03 25.19
C LYS A 534 -6.60 -18.00 25.76
N ASP A 535 -6.82 -19.31 25.60
CA ASP A 535 -5.90 -20.33 26.11
C ASP A 535 -4.57 -20.32 25.34
N LEU A 536 -4.62 -19.94 24.04
CA LEU A 536 -3.43 -19.77 23.20
C LEU A 536 -2.54 -18.62 23.72
N GLY A 537 -3.17 -17.53 24.14
CA GLY A 537 -2.50 -16.37 24.73
C GLY A 537 -1.82 -16.74 26.05
N CYS A 538 -2.47 -17.51 26.93
CA CYS A 538 -1.88 -17.95 28.19
C CYS A 538 -0.69 -18.90 28.00
N ALA A 539 -0.73 -19.78 26.99
CA ALA A 539 0.31 -20.78 26.78
C ALA A 539 1.57 -20.26 26.07
N ALA A 540 1.42 -19.36 25.10
CA ALA A 540 2.53 -18.94 24.24
C ALA A 540 2.56 -17.43 23.93
N GLY A 541 1.73 -16.64 24.64
CA GLY A 541 1.59 -15.19 24.50
C GLY A 541 2.92 -14.46 24.50
N ASP A 542 3.61 -14.50 25.62
CA ASP A 542 4.83 -13.70 25.84
C ASP A 542 5.98 -14.17 24.94
N PHE A 543 6.11 -15.48 24.76
CA PHE A 543 7.28 -16.06 24.11
C PHE A 543 7.23 -15.98 22.59
N LEU A 544 6.07 -16.27 22.00
CA LEU A 544 5.87 -16.15 20.54
C LEU A 544 5.34 -14.76 20.17
N SER A 545 5.13 -13.88 21.14
CA SER A 545 4.49 -12.58 20.94
C SER A 545 3.09 -12.71 20.32
N LEU A 546 2.29 -13.67 20.81
CA LEU A 546 0.89 -13.80 20.41
C LEU A 546 0.03 -12.66 20.98
N ASP A 547 0.50 -12.00 22.04
CA ASP A 547 -0.05 -10.76 22.60
C ASP A 547 -0.19 -9.65 21.53
N MET A 548 0.76 -9.56 20.60
CA MET A 548 0.74 -8.58 19.51
C MET A 548 -0.42 -8.78 18.52
N PHE A 549 -1.11 -9.93 18.58
CA PHE A 549 -2.32 -10.20 17.79
C PHE A 549 -3.59 -9.77 18.52
N CYS A 550 -3.52 -9.57 19.83
CA CYS A 550 -4.58 -9.08 20.71
C CYS A 550 -4.14 -7.74 21.34
N PRO A 551 -3.85 -6.69 20.53
CA PRO A 551 -3.36 -5.44 21.09
C PRO A 551 -4.46 -4.80 21.96
N GLU A 552 -4.01 -4.07 22.98
CA GLU A 552 -4.88 -3.43 23.96
C GLU A 552 -5.93 -2.51 23.31
N GLU A 553 -7.05 -2.34 24.00
CA GLU A 553 -8.17 -1.51 23.56
C GLU A 553 -7.68 -0.13 23.10
N GLY A 554 -8.03 0.26 21.86
CA GLY A 554 -7.61 1.53 21.24
C GLY A 554 -6.37 1.46 20.33
N GLN A 555 -5.64 0.34 20.28
CA GLN A 555 -4.53 0.18 19.34
C GLN A 555 -4.98 -0.26 17.95
N SER A 556 -4.50 0.46 16.92
CA SER A 556 -4.79 0.13 15.52
C SER A 556 -4.30 -1.28 15.15
N PRO A 557 -5.06 -2.06 14.37
CA PRO A 557 -4.64 -3.38 13.91
C PRO A 557 -3.35 -3.33 13.10
N ILE A 558 -2.33 -4.05 13.57
CA ILE A 558 -1.06 -4.22 12.86
C ILE A 558 -1.32 -5.08 11.62
N ARG A 559 -0.85 -4.65 10.46
CA ARG A 559 -1.01 -5.45 9.23
C ARG A 559 -0.14 -6.70 9.32
N THR A 560 -0.60 -7.84 8.80
CA THR A 560 0.15 -9.11 8.78
C THR A 560 1.61 -8.97 8.30
N ALA A 561 1.87 -8.17 7.26
CA ALA A 561 3.23 -7.95 6.76
C ALA A 561 4.11 -7.09 7.69
N GLU A 562 3.51 -6.16 8.42
CA GLU A 562 4.17 -5.34 9.43
C GLU A 562 4.43 -6.16 10.68
N LEU A 563 3.46 -6.97 11.09
CA LEU A 563 3.58 -7.90 12.20
C LEU A 563 4.71 -8.91 11.96
N ALA A 564 4.72 -9.56 10.79
CA ALA A 564 5.82 -10.44 10.41
C ALA A 564 7.19 -9.72 10.40
N LYS A 565 7.23 -8.43 10.07
CA LYS A 565 8.46 -7.63 10.16
C LYS A 565 8.86 -7.40 11.62
N ILE A 566 7.92 -7.09 12.51
CA ILE A 566 8.18 -6.90 13.95
C ILE A 566 8.71 -8.20 14.57
N LEU A 567 8.03 -9.32 14.30
CA LEU A 567 8.43 -10.66 14.75
C LEU A 567 9.81 -11.05 14.20
N ALA A 568 10.10 -10.71 12.94
CA ALA A 568 11.43 -10.88 12.37
C ALA A 568 12.50 -9.98 13.02
N THR A 569 12.17 -8.75 13.41
CA THR A 569 13.12 -7.85 14.08
C THR A 569 13.38 -8.21 15.53
N LYS A 570 12.42 -8.80 16.24
CA LYS A 570 12.63 -9.34 17.60
C LYS A 570 13.73 -10.39 17.63
N GLY A 571 13.94 -11.10 16.52
CA GLY A 571 15.09 -11.97 16.32
C GLY A 571 15.14 -13.11 17.33
N LEU A 572 13.99 -13.75 17.58
CA LEU A 572 13.90 -14.91 18.48
C LEU A 572 15.00 -15.92 18.14
N THR A 573 15.75 -16.35 19.14
CA THR A 573 16.80 -17.36 18.96
C THR A 573 16.18 -18.74 19.07
N PHE A 574 16.67 -19.72 18.29
CA PHE A 574 16.23 -21.11 18.46
C PHE A 574 16.88 -21.67 19.73
N SER A 575 16.19 -21.55 20.86
CA SER A 575 16.61 -22.10 22.15
C SER A 575 15.78 -23.32 22.53
N CYS A 576 16.27 -24.13 23.49
CA CYS A 576 15.49 -25.20 24.10
C CYS A 576 14.13 -24.69 24.63
N ALA A 577 14.11 -23.53 25.30
CA ALA A 577 12.88 -22.89 25.74
C ALA A 577 11.92 -22.58 24.58
N THR A 578 12.42 -22.06 23.45
CA THR A 578 11.59 -21.81 22.26
C THR A 578 11.00 -23.10 21.71
N CYS A 579 11.80 -24.16 21.63
CA CYS A 579 11.34 -25.47 21.16
C CYS A 579 10.28 -26.06 22.09
N GLN A 580 10.49 -25.94 23.40
CA GLN A 580 9.54 -26.37 24.42
C GLN A 580 8.22 -25.62 24.29
N THR A 581 8.23 -24.28 24.19
CA THR A 581 7.00 -23.50 23.99
C THR A 581 6.31 -23.83 22.67
N MET A 582 7.05 -24.09 21.60
CA MET A 582 6.47 -24.55 20.32
C MET A 582 5.84 -25.94 20.46
N GLY A 583 6.46 -26.84 21.25
CA GLY A 583 5.92 -28.16 21.57
C GLY A 583 4.67 -28.10 22.43
N GLU A 584 4.65 -27.26 23.46
CA GLU A 584 3.49 -26.98 24.31
C GLU A 584 2.33 -26.40 23.49
N LEU A 585 2.63 -25.43 22.61
CA LEU A 585 1.64 -24.88 21.69
C LEU A 585 1.10 -25.95 20.73
N ALA A 586 1.97 -26.79 20.17
CA ALA A 586 1.58 -27.89 19.29
C ALA A 586 0.66 -28.88 20.03
N ALA A 587 1.01 -29.25 21.26
CA ALA A 587 0.21 -30.12 22.11
C ALA A 587 -1.15 -29.50 22.44
N LEU A 588 -1.18 -28.20 22.77
CA LEU A 588 -2.42 -27.45 23.04
C LEU A 588 -3.35 -27.47 21.83
N VAL A 589 -2.82 -27.30 20.61
CA VAL A 589 -3.61 -27.42 19.37
C VAL A 589 -3.80 -28.88 18.92
N GLY A 590 -3.59 -29.87 19.80
CA GLY A 590 -3.94 -31.27 19.58
C GLY A 590 -2.97 -32.05 18.68
N LEU A 591 -1.77 -31.55 18.42
CA LEU A 591 -0.74 -32.29 17.67
C LEU A 591 -0.02 -33.36 18.50
N SER A 592 -0.29 -33.45 19.79
CA SER A 592 0.14 -34.56 20.66
C SER A 592 -0.75 -35.80 20.56
N GLN A 593 -1.88 -35.72 19.84
CA GLN A 593 -2.81 -36.84 19.69
C GLN A 593 -2.29 -37.89 18.71
N ALA A 594 -2.68 -39.14 18.90
CA ALA A 594 -2.28 -40.27 18.03
C ALA A 594 -2.72 -40.12 16.56
N THR A 595 -3.67 -39.22 16.27
CA THR A 595 -4.13 -38.90 14.91
C THR A 595 -3.19 -37.94 14.17
N ALA A 596 -2.27 -37.26 14.90
CA ALA A 596 -1.28 -36.37 14.30
C ALA A 596 -0.20 -37.15 13.55
N ARG A 597 0.15 -36.68 12.35
CA ARG A 597 1.20 -37.26 11.51
C ARG A 597 2.43 -36.36 11.55
N VAL A 598 3.60 -36.92 11.24
CA VAL A 598 4.86 -36.14 11.11
C VAL A 598 4.69 -34.94 10.18
N LYS A 599 3.97 -35.11 9.06
CA LYS A 599 3.68 -34.02 8.12
C LYS A 599 2.85 -32.89 8.76
N HIS A 600 1.95 -33.21 9.70
CA HIS A 600 1.20 -32.20 10.45
C HIS A 600 2.13 -31.36 11.31
N ILE A 601 3.02 -32.01 12.06
CA ILE A 601 3.99 -31.31 12.91
C ILE A 601 4.93 -30.44 12.06
N GLN A 602 5.42 -30.96 10.93
CA GLN A 602 6.26 -30.20 10.00
C GLN A 602 5.54 -28.96 9.46
N ASP A 603 4.30 -29.10 8.97
CA ASP A 603 3.53 -27.97 8.46
C ASP A 603 3.21 -26.97 9.58
N PHE A 604 2.89 -27.44 10.78
CA PHE A 604 2.66 -26.57 11.95
C PHE A 604 3.91 -25.75 12.28
N ILE A 605 5.07 -26.39 12.41
CA ILE A 605 6.35 -25.72 12.68
C ILE A 605 6.64 -24.71 11.57
N ILE A 606 6.49 -25.09 10.29
CA ILE A 606 6.69 -24.16 9.17
C ILE A 606 5.80 -22.94 9.33
N VAL A 607 4.53 -23.11 9.66
CA VAL A 607 3.55 -22.02 9.75
C VAL A 607 3.72 -21.17 11.01
N VAL A 608 4.13 -21.77 12.11
CA VAL A 608 4.53 -21.04 13.31
C VAL A 608 5.76 -20.24 12.91
N VAL A 609 6.91 -20.86 12.65
CA VAL A 609 8.17 -20.16 12.32
C VAL A 609 8.03 -19.13 11.17
N ASP A 610 7.05 -19.30 10.29
CA ASP A 610 6.69 -18.35 9.25
C ASP A 610 6.22 -16.98 9.79
N GLY A 611 7.19 -16.07 9.99
CA GLY A 611 7.01 -14.72 10.53
C GLY A 611 8.08 -14.38 11.56
N TRP A 612 8.65 -15.40 12.21
CA TRP A 612 9.78 -15.26 13.13
C TRP A 612 11.10 -15.42 12.37
N SER A 613 12.00 -14.46 12.50
CA SER A 613 13.38 -14.61 12.02
C SER A 613 14.17 -15.33 13.09
N ILE A 614 14.22 -16.65 12.98
CA ILE A 614 14.99 -17.45 13.92
C ILE A 614 16.49 -17.30 13.62
N LYS A 615 17.25 -16.75 14.58
CA LYS A 615 18.71 -16.57 14.50
C LYS A 615 19.41 -17.56 15.43
N GLY A 616 20.60 -18.02 15.04
CA GLY A 616 21.45 -18.90 15.85
C GLY A 616 21.94 -20.10 15.06
N ALA A 617 23.18 -20.52 15.32
CA ALA A 617 23.60 -21.87 14.96
C ALA A 617 22.77 -22.86 15.79
N VAL A 618 22.39 -24.00 15.23
CA VAL A 618 21.87 -25.13 16.03
C VAL A 618 23.06 -25.72 16.80
N SER A 619 23.56 -24.97 17.79
CA SER A 619 24.68 -25.33 18.65
C SER A 619 24.22 -26.13 19.86
N ASP A 620 22.91 -26.13 20.15
CA ASP A 620 22.31 -26.92 21.21
C ASP A 620 22.01 -28.35 20.70
N PRO A 621 22.60 -29.40 21.30
CA PRO A 621 22.30 -30.80 20.98
C PRO A 621 20.81 -31.14 21.09
N ALA A 622 20.06 -30.51 22.01
CA ALA A 622 18.63 -30.73 22.18
C ALA A 622 17.83 -30.14 21.00
N ALA A 623 18.26 -28.99 20.48
CA ALA A 623 17.66 -28.40 19.28
C ALA A 623 17.95 -29.23 18.01
N ARG A 624 19.09 -29.95 17.96
CA ARG A 624 19.37 -30.95 16.92
C ARG A 624 18.45 -32.17 17.05
N GLN A 625 18.28 -32.74 18.24
CA GLN A 625 17.36 -33.87 18.47
C GLN A 625 15.93 -33.51 18.07
N PHE A 626 15.43 -32.33 18.48
CA PHE A 626 14.11 -31.83 18.09
C PHE A 626 13.98 -31.64 16.56
N ALA A 627 15.02 -31.14 15.88
CA ALA A 627 15.02 -30.98 14.44
C ALA A 627 15.07 -32.32 13.67
N ILE A 628 15.63 -33.36 14.28
CA ILE A 628 15.70 -34.73 13.74
C ILE A 628 14.38 -35.48 13.99
N GLY A 629 13.57 -35.04 14.95
CA GLY A 629 12.28 -35.64 15.28
C GLY A 629 12.40 -36.90 16.15
N GLU A 630 13.48 -36.99 16.94
CA GLU A 630 13.68 -38.01 17.99
C GLU A 630 13.15 -37.56 19.34
#